data_AF-B3JL69-F1
#
_entry.id   AF-B3JL69-F1
#
_cell.length_a   1.000
_cell.length_b   1.000
_cell.length_c   1.000
_cell.angle_alpha   90.00
_cell.angle_beta   90.00
_cell.angle_gamma   90.00
#
_symmetry.space_group_name_H-M   'P 1'
#
loop_
_entity.id
_entity.type
_entity.pdbx_description
1 polymer ?
#
loop_
_entity_poly.entity_id
_entity_poly.type
_entity_poly.pdbx_seq_one_letter_code
_entity_poly.pdbx_strand_id
1 'polypeptide(L)'
;MKKLPAILGLLLLICIFFPGCEVENCPPNSMSYAYFSLVDQHGRSFNTSDTITIVGQTHADIVVYDTLPDGSLQPRTVQDSLVSDTLINKEAGASSFELPFSYGTHTRFVFIYRSLERRYAGTDTINIEHRNIPYFTNLDCGSMMFYEVTKVENTRHRLDSLTITNPNIDNNEKENFKIYFTVLDTDE
;
A
#
# COMPACT_ATOMS: atom_id res chain seq x y z
N MET A 1 26.54 -15.92 -62.05
CA MET A 1 25.62 -16.38 -60.99
C MET A 1 26.33 -16.67 -59.64
N LYS A 2 27.36 -15.90 -59.23
CA LYS A 2 28.14 -16.17 -57.99
C LYS A 2 27.89 -15.20 -56.83
N LYS A 3 27.06 -14.16 -57.02
CA LYS A 3 26.80 -13.13 -55.99
C LYS A 3 25.51 -13.36 -55.18
N LEU A 4 24.64 -14.25 -55.63
CA LEU A 4 23.39 -14.60 -54.93
C LEU A 4 23.59 -15.17 -53.52
N PRO A 5 24.57 -16.08 -53.25
CA PRO A 5 24.73 -16.62 -51.90
C PRO A 5 25.32 -15.60 -50.91
N ALA A 6 26.13 -14.66 -51.39
CA ALA A 6 26.70 -13.59 -50.56
C ALA A 6 25.64 -12.56 -50.12
N ILE A 7 24.68 -12.25 -51.01
CA ILE A 7 23.57 -11.34 -50.71
C ILE A 7 22.60 -11.98 -49.71
N LEU A 8 22.33 -13.29 -49.86
CA LEU A 8 21.47 -14.03 -48.93
C LEU A 8 22.09 -14.13 -47.53
N GLY A 9 23.41 -14.36 -47.45
CA GLY A 9 24.14 -14.37 -46.18
C GLY A 9 24.17 -13.02 -45.48
N LEU A 10 24.26 -11.91 -46.23
CA LEU A 10 24.21 -10.56 -45.67
C LEU A 10 22.82 -10.21 -45.11
N LEU A 11 21.75 -10.60 -45.82
CA LEU A 11 20.37 -10.43 -45.37
C LEU A 11 20.07 -11.24 -44.09
N LEU A 12 20.60 -12.46 -43.99
CA LEU A 12 20.49 -13.29 -42.79
C LEU A 12 21.24 -12.69 -41.60
N LEU A 13 22.41 -12.08 -41.81
CA LEU A 13 23.13 -11.37 -40.75
C LEU A 13 22.36 -10.13 -40.25
N ILE A 14 21.73 -9.37 -41.15
CA ILE A 14 20.95 -8.18 -40.80
C ILE A 14 19.74 -8.56 -39.92
N CYS A 15 19.11 -9.72 -40.16
CA CYS A 15 18.02 -10.21 -39.32
C CYS A 15 18.44 -10.62 -37.90
N ILE A 16 19.73 -10.92 -37.66
CA ILE A 16 20.25 -11.30 -36.33
C ILE A 16 20.59 -10.05 -35.49
N PHE A 17 20.75 -8.88 -36.13
CA PHE A 17 21.07 -7.61 -35.47
C PHE A 17 19.87 -6.71 -35.18
N PHE A 18 18.64 -7.19 -35.36
CA PHE A 18 17.51 -6.51 -34.73
C PHE A 18 17.59 -6.83 -33.23
N PRO A 19 17.87 -5.86 -32.35
CA PRO A 19 17.56 -6.06 -30.94
C PRO A 19 16.08 -6.40 -30.91
N GLY A 20 15.74 -7.63 -30.51
CA GLY A 20 14.35 -7.96 -30.23
C GLY A 20 13.84 -6.91 -29.25
N CYS A 21 12.67 -6.33 -29.53
CA CYS A 21 12.01 -5.49 -28.54
C CYS A 21 11.91 -6.33 -27.26
N GLU A 22 12.71 -6.00 -26.26
CA GLU A 22 12.38 -6.39 -24.90
C GLU A 22 11.00 -5.79 -24.66
N VAL A 23 10.01 -6.65 -24.43
CA VAL A 23 8.74 -6.21 -23.86
C VAL A 23 9.11 -5.55 -22.55
N GLU A 24 9.06 -4.22 -22.52
CA GLU A 24 9.33 -3.46 -21.31
C GLU A 24 8.26 -3.83 -20.29
N ASN A 25 8.65 -4.67 -19.34
CA ASN A 25 7.78 -5.12 -18.27
C ASN A 25 7.69 -3.98 -17.24
N CYS A 26 6.83 -3.00 -17.53
CA CYS A 26 6.48 -2.00 -16.54
C CYS A 26 5.90 -2.67 -15.30
N PRO A 27 6.20 -2.17 -14.10
CA PRO A 27 5.50 -2.58 -12.89
C PRO A 27 3.98 -2.40 -13.10
N PRO A 28 3.15 -3.36 -12.67
CA PRO A 28 1.70 -3.31 -12.88
C PRO A 28 1.03 -2.13 -12.15
N ASN A 29 1.71 -1.53 -11.17
CA ASN A 29 1.23 -0.40 -10.39
C ASN A 29 2.33 0.65 -10.17
N SER A 30 1.91 1.91 -10.08
CA SER A 30 2.76 3.05 -9.71
C SER A 30 2.74 3.35 -8.21
N MET A 31 2.02 2.54 -7.44
CA MET A 31 1.87 2.64 -5.99
C MET A 31 2.67 1.53 -5.33
N SER A 32 3.49 1.88 -4.33
CA SER A 32 4.10 0.90 -3.44
C SER A 32 3.18 0.59 -2.26
N TYR A 33 3.08 -0.69 -1.94
CA TYR A 33 2.25 -1.21 -0.87
C TYR A 33 3.16 -1.69 0.26
N ALA A 34 2.80 -1.33 1.48
CA ALA A 34 3.45 -1.88 2.66
C ALA A 34 2.76 -3.19 3.07
N TYR A 35 3.56 -4.20 3.37
CA TYR A 35 3.07 -5.49 3.83
C TYR A 35 3.05 -5.57 5.35
N PHE A 36 1.87 -5.83 5.91
CA PHE A 36 1.62 -5.98 7.34
C PHE A 36 1.26 -7.44 7.65
N SER A 37 2.08 -8.15 8.41
CA SER A 37 1.77 -9.48 8.93
C SER A 37 1.07 -9.39 10.28
N LEU A 38 0.08 -10.25 10.51
CA LEU A 38 -0.59 -10.40 11.80
C LEU A 38 0.02 -11.59 12.55
N VAL A 39 0.53 -11.33 13.75
CA VAL A 39 1.20 -12.34 14.56
C VAL A 39 0.69 -12.34 16.00
N ASP A 40 0.77 -13.50 16.64
CA ASP A 40 0.48 -13.64 18.07
C ASP A 40 1.60 -13.05 18.95
N GLN A 41 1.40 -13.07 20.26
CA GLN A 41 2.39 -12.61 21.24
C GLN A 41 3.75 -13.35 21.19
N HIS A 42 3.81 -14.50 20.50
CA HIS A 42 5.02 -15.30 20.30
C HIS A 42 5.64 -15.10 18.90
N GLY A 43 5.04 -14.25 18.07
CA GLY A 43 5.49 -13.97 16.70
C GLY A 43 5.08 -15.03 15.67
N ARG A 44 4.15 -15.92 16.01
CA ARG A 44 3.59 -16.92 15.09
C ARG A 44 2.45 -16.28 14.29
N SER A 45 2.38 -16.57 13.00
CA SER A 45 1.26 -16.12 12.17
C SER A 45 -0.05 -16.72 12.68
N PHE A 46 -1.11 -15.91 12.74
CA PHE A 46 -2.47 -16.39 13.00
C PHE A 46 -3.46 -15.73 12.04
N ASN A 47 -4.62 -16.35 11.88
CA ASN A 47 -5.71 -15.79 11.08
C ASN A 47 -6.75 -15.17 12.01
N THR A 48 -7.25 -14.00 11.66
CA THR A 48 -8.28 -13.35 12.48
C THR A 48 -9.60 -14.13 12.42
N SER A 49 -10.17 -14.46 13.57
CA SER A 49 -11.52 -15.04 13.64
C SER A 49 -12.61 -14.03 13.27
N ASP A 50 -12.31 -12.75 13.49
CA ASP A 50 -13.20 -11.62 13.30
C ASP A 50 -12.94 -10.91 11.97
N THR A 51 -13.89 -10.06 11.57
CA THR A 51 -13.72 -9.21 10.39
C THR A 51 -12.94 -7.93 10.72
N ILE A 52 -12.00 -7.57 9.86
CA ILE A 52 -11.24 -6.33 9.94
C ILE A 52 -11.63 -5.41 8.78
N THR A 53 -11.95 -4.17 9.10
CA THR A 53 -12.06 -3.08 8.11
C THR A 53 -10.89 -2.13 8.31
N ILE A 54 -10.21 -1.76 7.24
CA ILE A 54 -9.08 -0.83 7.29
C ILE A 54 -9.45 0.43 6.52
N VAL A 55 -9.36 1.56 7.21
CA VAL A 55 -9.61 2.88 6.64
C VAL A 55 -8.28 3.63 6.57
N GLY A 56 -7.90 4.05 5.37
CA GLY A 56 -6.78 4.97 5.15
C GLY A 56 -7.24 6.40 5.39
N GLN A 57 -6.40 7.19 6.05
CA GLN A 57 -6.67 8.59 6.34
C GLN A 57 -5.51 9.47 5.92
N THR A 58 -5.82 10.60 5.30
CA THR A 58 -4.85 11.63 4.92
C THR A 58 -5.45 13.02 5.08
N HIS A 59 -4.59 14.01 5.25
CA HIS A 59 -5.00 15.41 5.23
C HIS A 59 -4.86 15.97 3.82
N ALA A 60 -5.88 16.68 3.35
CA ALA A 60 -5.88 17.34 2.04
C ALA A 60 -6.75 18.60 2.07
N ASP A 61 -6.43 19.54 1.18
CA ASP A 61 -7.29 20.68 0.93
C ASP A 61 -8.46 20.23 0.04
N ILE A 62 -9.69 20.45 0.50
CA ILE A 62 -10.91 20.01 -0.19
C ILE A 62 -11.70 21.24 -0.65
N VAL A 63 -12.26 21.17 -1.86
CA VAL A 63 -13.23 22.16 -2.33
C VAL A 63 -14.62 21.71 -1.94
N VAL A 64 -15.30 22.50 -1.10
CA VAL A 64 -16.72 22.34 -0.77
C VAL A 64 -17.54 23.37 -1.53
N TYR A 65 -18.81 23.07 -1.76
CA TYR A 65 -19.73 23.97 -2.45
C TYR A 65 -20.84 24.42 -1.49
N ASP A 66 -20.90 25.72 -1.23
CA ASP A 66 -21.95 26.33 -0.43
C ASP A 66 -23.12 26.73 -1.34
N THR A 67 -24.35 26.37 -0.97
CA THR A 67 -25.55 26.79 -1.70
C THR A 67 -26.00 28.17 -1.21
N LEU A 68 -26.01 29.16 -2.11
CA LEU A 68 -26.46 30.51 -1.84
C LEU A 68 -28.01 30.59 -1.80
N PRO A 69 -28.61 31.64 -1.21
CA PRO A 69 -30.06 31.80 -1.14
C PRO A 69 -30.78 31.84 -2.50
N ASP A 70 -30.07 32.19 -3.57
CA ASP A 70 -30.56 32.18 -4.95
C ASP A 70 -30.47 30.80 -5.63
N GLY A 71 -29.97 29.79 -4.90
CA GLY A 71 -29.77 28.42 -5.38
C GLY A 71 -28.45 28.18 -6.13
N SER A 72 -27.60 29.19 -6.29
CA SER A 72 -26.29 29.00 -6.92
C SER A 72 -25.27 28.33 -5.99
N LEU A 73 -24.25 27.68 -6.55
CA LEU A 73 -23.18 27.01 -5.81
C LEU A 73 -21.91 27.88 -5.81
N GLN A 74 -21.35 28.14 -4.63
CA GLN A 74 -20.10 28.88 -4.46
C GLN A 74 -18.99 27.92 -3.96
N PRO A 75 -17.87 27.75 -4.69
CA PRO A 75 -16.76 26.93 -4.23
C PRO A 75 -16.00 27.63 -3.08
N ARG A 76 -15.63 26.85 -2.07
CA ARG A 76 -14.79 27.26 -0.94
C ARG A 76 -13.77 26.17 -0.65
N THR A 77 -12.49 26.53 -0.56
CA THR A 77 -11.46 25.59 -0.14
C THR A 77 -11.42 25.49 1.37
N VAL A 78 -11.58 24.29 1.90
CA VAL A 78 -11.35 23.94 3.31
C VAL A 78 -10.00 23.29 3.41
N GLN A 79 -9.06 23.98 4.04
CA GLN A 79 -7.70 23.50 4.21
C GLN A 79 -7.63 22.39 5.26
N ASP A 80 -6.65 21.50 5.12
CA ASP A 80 -6.29 20.51 6.13
C ASP A 80 -7.45 19.60 6.56
N SER A 81 -8.31 19.22 5.60
CA SER A 81 -9.44 18.34 5.87
C SER A 81 -8.98 16.89 5.94
N LEU A 82 -9.46 16.16 6.95
CA LEU A 82 -9.24 14.72 7.06
C LEU A 82 -10.10 13.98 6.03
N VAL A 83 -9.46 13.45 5.00
CA VAL A 83 -10.07 12.55 4.03
C VAL A 83 -9.87 11.12 4.50
N SER A 84 -10.93 10.31 4.38
CA SER A 84 -10.88 8.89 4.75
C SER A 84 -11.40 8.05 3.59
N ASP A 85 -10.74 6.93 3.32
CA ASP A 85 -11.19 5.93 2.36
C ASP A 85 -11.08 4.52 2.93
N THR A 86 -12.03 3.66 2.58
CA THR A 86 -12.03 2.26 3.04
C THR A 86 -11.15 1.44 2.10
N LEU A 87 -9.98 1.04 2.59
CA LEU A 87 -9.01 0.27 1.82
C LEU A 87 -9.37 -1.22 1.83
N ILE A 88 -9.81 -1.73 2.97
CA ILE A 88 -10.21 -3.13 3.16
C ILE A 88 -11.56 -3.14 3.86
N ASN A 89 -12.53 -3.88 3.34
CA ASN A 89 -13.91 -3.91 3.85
C ASN A 89 -14.28 -5.29 4.38
N LYS A 90 -14.30 -5.41 5.72
CA LYS A 90 -14.74 -6.62 6.46
C LYS A 90 -14.02 -7.91 6.03
N GLU A 91 -12.71 -7.85 5.88
CA GLU A 91 -11.90 -9.03 5.58
C GLU A 91 -11.93 -10.00 6.77
N ALA A 92 -12.18 -11.29 6.51
CA ALA A 92 -12.26 -12.34 7.52
C ALA A 92 -11.13 -13.35 7.32
N GLY A 93 -10.58 -13.91 8.40
CA GLY A 93 -9.51 -14.89 8.27
C GLY A 93 -8.18 -14.31 7.76
N ALA A 94 -8.00 -12.99 7.86
CA ALA A 94 -6.78 -12.33 7.40
C ALA A 94 -5.57 -12.76 8.26
N SER A 95 -4.45 -13.03 7.60
CA SER A 95 -3.12 -13.17 8.22
C SER A 95 -2.18 -12.02 7.87
N SER A 96 -2.53 -11.23 6.85
CA SER A 96 -1.73 -10.10 6.38
C SER A 96 -2.57 -9.07 5.64
N PHE A 97 -2.02 -7.87 5.44
CA PHE A 97 -2.60 -6.82 4.61
C PHE A 97 -1.53 -6.11 3.76
N GLU A 98 -1.90 -5.73 2.55
CA GLU A 98 -1.13 -4.84 1.68
C GLU A 98 -1.82 -3.48 1.64
N LEU A 99 -1.18 -2.45 2.18
CA LEU A 99 -1.78 -1.13 2.31
C LEU A 99 -0.95 -0.05 1.60
N PRO A 100 -1.57 0.80 0.77
CA PRO A 100 -0.88 1.89 0.11
C PRO A 100 -0.55 3.02 1.10
N PHE A 101 0.59 3.67 0.89
CA PHE A 101 0.95 4.87 1.63
C PHE A 101 0.39 6.12 0.97
N SER A 102 0.16 7.16 1.77
CA SER A 102 -0.20 8.49 1.26
C SER A 102 1.04 9.15 0.64
N TYR A 103 0.83 10.07 -0.30
CA TYR A 103 1.90 10.94 -0.83
C TYR A 103 2.30 12.07 0.13
N GLY A 104 1.69 12.17 1.32
CA GLY A 104 2.11 13.09 2.37
C GLY A 104 3.39 12.61 3.06
N THR A 105 3.79 13.26 4.15
CA THR A 105 4.91 12.80 5.00
C THR A 105 4.46 11.80 6.08
N HIS A 106 3.15 11.55 6.14
CA HIS A 106 2.50 10.74 7.15
C HIS A 106 1.38 9.91 6.53
N THR A 107 1.27 8.66 6.94
CA THR A 107 0.16 7.77 6.57
C THR A 107 -0.54 7.31 7.84
N ARG A 108 -1.86 7.39 7.86
CA ARG A 108 -2.68 6.95 9.00
C ARG A 108 -3.63 5.84 8.57
N PHE A 109 -3.64 4.75 9.32
CA PHE A 109 -4.56 3.64 9.14
C PHE A 109 -5.40 3.45 10.38
N VAL A 110 -6.70 3.26 10.19
CA VAL A 110 -7.66 2.93 11.25
C VAL A 110 -8.15 1.50 11.02
N PHE A 111 -7.78 0.61 11.94
CA PHE A 111 -8.17 -0.79 11.98
C PHE A 111 -9.43 -0.93 12.84
N ILE A 112 -10.53 -1.34 12.22
CA ILE A 112 -11.82 -1.53 12.89
C ILE A 112 -12.08 -3.03 12.99
N TYR A 113 -12.03 -3.55 14.21
CA TYR A 113 -12.27 -4.96 14.52
C TYR A 113 -13.74 -5.16 14.86
N ARG A 114 -14.43 -6.02 14.08
CA ARG A 114 -15.83 -6.39 14.34
C ARG A 114 -15.93 -7.86 14.70
N SER A 115 -16.27 -8.11 15.96
CA SER A 115 -16.49 -9.44 16.54
C SER A 115 -17.90 -9.57 17.12
N LEU A 116 -18.41 -10.80 17.20
CA LEU A 116 -19.59 -11.13 18.00
C LEU A 116 -19.29 -11.03 19.50
N GLU A 117 -18.05 -11.35 19.90
CA GLU A 117 -17.60 -11.19 21.28
C GLU A 117 -17.14 -9.74 21.49
N ARG A 118 -17.90 -8.96 22.28
CA ARG A 118 -17.65 -7.52 22.47
C ARG A 118 -16.23 -7.19 22.96
N ARG A 119 -15.57 -8.10 23.68
CA ARG A 119 -14.17 -7.93 24.14
C ARG A 119 -13.15 -7.91 22.99
N TYR A 120 -13.51 -8.48 21.84
CA TYR A 120 -12.65 -8.54 20.65
C TYR A 120 -12.99 -7.49 19.61
N ALA A 121 -14.12 -6.79 19.76
CA ALA A 121 -14.44 -5.60 18.98
C ALA A 121 -13.63 -4.39 19.46
N GLY A 122 -13.30 -3.49 18.55
CA GLY A 122 -12.56 -2.27 18.90
C GLY A 122 -12.05 -1.51 17.68
N THR A 123 -11.26 -0.48 17.92
CA THR A 123 -10.61 0.28 16.86
C THR A 123 -9.21 0.65 17.29
N ASP A 124 -8.23 0.36 16.45
CA ASP A 124 -6.87 0.84 16.62
C ASP A 124 -6.46 1.77 15.48
N THR A 125 -5.59 2.71 15.80
CA THR A 125 -4.99 3.60 14.83
C THR A 125 -3.50 3.34 14.79
N ILE A 126 -2.95 3.24 13.57
CA ILE A 126 -1.52 3.24 13.30
C ILE A 126 -1.18 4.52 12.53
N ASN A 127 -0.27 5.32 13.06
CA ASN A 127 0.32 6.48 12.39
C ASN A 127 1.76 6.16 12.00
N ILE A 128 2.10 6.42 10.75
CA ILE A 128 3.41 6.12 10.17
C ILE A 128 3.98 7.42 9.61
N GLU A 129 5.14 7.83 10.11
CA GLU A 129 5.94 8.89 9.50
C GLU A 129 6.90 8.25 8.51
N HIS A 130 7.08 8.88 7.37
CA HIS A 130 7.93 8.34 6.32
C HIS A 130 8.54 9.44 5.44
N ARG A 131 9.64 9.08 4.79
CA ARG A 131 10.30 9.89 3.77
C ARG A 131 9.89 9.39 2.39
N ASN A 132 9.37 10.31 1.58
CA ASN A 132 8.98 10.06 0.19
C ASN A 132 10.20 10.05 -0.73
N ILE A 133 10.36 8.98 -1.49
CA ILE A 133 11.48 8.77 -2.41
C ILE A 133 10.90 8.59 -3.83
N PRO A 134 10.87 9.64 -4.65
CA PRO A 134 10.40 9.52 -6.02
C PRO A 134 11.34 8.61 -6.82
N TYR A 135 10.77 7.63 -7.50
CA TYR A 135 11.49 6.66 -8.31
C TYR A 135 11.04 6.76 -9.75
N PHE A 136 11.98 7.03 -10.65
CA PHE A 136 11.73 7.04 -12.09
C PHE A 136 12.19 5.72 -12.69
N THR A 137 11.27 5.00 -13.33
CA THR A 137 11.58 3.72 -13.98
C THR A 137 12.22 3.97 -15.34
N ASN A 138 11.45 4.49 -16.28
CA ASN A 138 11.85 4.91 -17.62
C ASN A 138 10.73 5.80 -18.21
N LEU A 139 10.88 6.26 -19.45
CA LEU A 139 9.89 7.14 -20.09
C LEU A 139 8.55 6.45 -20.34
N ASP A 140 8.56 5.14 -20.61
CA ASP A 140 7.36 4.38 -20.98
C ASP A 140 6.54 3.92 -19.75
N CYS A 141 7.21 3.62 -18.64
CA CYS A 141 6.60 3.17 -17.38
C CYS A 141 6.40 4.30 -16.35
N GLY A 142 6.97 5.47 -16.59
CA GLY A 142 6.79 6.66 -15.75
C GLY A 142 7.49 6.59 -14.38
N SER A 143 6.93 7.32 -13.41
CA SER A 143 7.45 7.42 -12.05
C SER A 143 6.50 6.81 -11.02
N MET A 144 7.06 6.28 -9.95
CA MET A 144 6.37 5.81 -8.75
C MET A 144 6.98 6.43 -7.49
N MET A 145 6.37 6.18 -6.34
CA MET A 145 6.87 6.65 -5.05
C MET A 145 7.22 5.47 -4.14
N PHE A 146 8.48 5.43 -3.71
CA PHE A 146 8.93 4.56 -2.63
C PHE A 146 8.95 5.34 -1.33
N TYR A 147 8.98 4.60 -0.21
CA TYR A 147 8.93 5.21 1.11
C TYR A 147 9.98 4.58 2.02
N GLU A 148 10.56 5.40 2.89
CA GLU A 148 11.36 4.92 4.02
C GLU A 148 10.66 5.32 5.32
N VAL A 149 10.23 4.34 6.08
CA VAL A 149 9.55 4.51 7.36
C VAL A 149 10.54 5.03 8.39
N THR A 150 10.24 6.18 8.99
CA THR A 150 11.10 6.81 10.00
C THR A 150 10.56 6.60 11.41
N LYS A 151 9.25 6.49 11.57
CA LYS A 151 8.60 6.33 12.87
C LYS A 151 7.22 5.69 12.73
N VAL A 152 6.84 4.86 13.70
CA VAL A 152 5.49 4.31 13.82
C VAL A 152 4.97 4.50 15.24
N GLU A 153 3.72 4.91 15.34
CA GLU A 153 2.97 5.00 16.59
C GLU A 153 1.62 4.30 16.44
N ASN A 154 1.18 3.62 17.49
CA ASN A 154 -0.08 2.89 17.47
C ASN A 154 -0.86 3.06 18.78
N THR A 155 -2.19 3.02 18.69
CA THR A 155 -3.04 2.75 19.86
C THR A 155 -3.01 1.27 20.23
N ARG A 156 -3.46 0.94 21.44
CA ARG A 156 -3.39 -0.42 21.98
C ARG A 156 -4.70 -0.91 22.59
N HIS A 157 -5.78 -0.87 21.82
CA HIS A 157 -7.09 -1.35 22.26
C HIS A 157 -7.28 -2.85 21.99
N ARG A 158 -6.88 -3.33 20.80
CA ARG A 158 -6.89 -4.74 20.39
C ARG A 158 -5.51 -5.19 19.92
N LEU A 159 -4.81 -4.33 19.20
CA LEU A 159 -3.42 -4.46 18.82
C LEU A 159 -2.52 -4.25 20.07
N ASP A 160 -1.54 -5.12 20.30
CA ASP A 160 -0.63 -4.97 21.44
C ASP A 160 0.57 -4.10 21.13
N SER A 161 1.29 -4.45 20.06
CA SER A 161 2.45 -3.71 19.57
C SER A 161 2.62 -3.87 18.07
N LEU A 162 3.46 -3.01 17.49
CA LEU A 162 3.84 -3.06 16.08
C LEU A 162 5.35 -2.91 15.97
N THR A 163 5.96 -3.75 15.14
CA THR A 163 7.40 -3.72 14.86
C THR A 163 7.65 -3.47 13.38
N ILE A 164 8.64 -2.64 13.08
CA ILE A 164 9.14 -2.41 11.72
C ILE A 164 10.15 -3.53 11.42
N THR A 165 9.83 -4.41 10.47
CA THR A 165 10.74 -5.47 10.02
C THR A 165 11.61 -5.00 8.86
N ASN A 166 11.05 -4.18 7.97
CA ASN A 166 11.76 -3.53 6.89
C ASN A 166 11.21 -2.12 6.66
N PRO A 167 11.99 -1.05 6.93
CA PRO A 167 11.51 0.32 6.78
C PRO A 167 11.36 0.75 5.32
N ASN A 168 11.95 0.04 4.36
CA ASN A 168 11.88 0.40 2.95
C ASN A 168 10.64 -0.22 2.30
N ILE A 169 9.71 0.64 1.89
CA ILE A 169 8.52 0.28 1.11
C ILE A 169 8.85 0.51 -0.36
N ASP A 170 9.08 -0.58 -1.08
CA ASP A 170 9.34 -0.60 -2.51
C ASP A 170 8.33 -1.53 -3.21
N ASN A 171 8.53 -1.81 -4.49
CA ASN A 171 7.66 -2.72 -5.26
C ASN A 171 8.04 -4.21 -5.12
N ASN A 172 8.95 -4.56 -4.21
CA ASN A 172 9.23 -5.95 -3.90
C ASN A 172 8.34 -6.42 -2.76
N GLU A 173 7.82 -7.64 -2.86
CA GLU A 173 7.03 -8.28 -1.80
C GLU A 173 7.92 -8.61 -0.59
N LYS A 174 8.09 -7.63 0.31
CA LYS A 174 8.85 -7.76 1.55
C LYS A 174 7.94 -7.46 2.73
N GLU A 175 8.03 -8.29 3.77
CA GLU A 175 7.36 -7.99 5.05
C GLU A 175 7.92 -6.69 5.65
N ASN A 176 7.08 -5.66 5.78
CA ASN A 176 7.49 -4.35 6.31
C ASN A 176 7.15 -4.19 7.79
N PHE A 177 6.02 -4.77 8.21
CA PHE A 177 5.52 -4.63 9.57
C PHE A 177 5.01 -5.96 10.13
N LYS A 178 5.20 -6.15 11.43
CA LYS A 178 4.49 -7.15 12.23
C LYS A 178 3.57 -6.47 13.21
N ILE A 179 2.31 -6.82 13.17
CA ILE A 179 1.29 -6.39 14.12
C ILE A 179 1.05 -7.54 15.11
N TYR A 180 1.36 -7.29 16.38
CA TYR A 180 1.23 -8.27 17.45
C TYR A 180 -0.12 -8.17 18.13
N PHE A 181 -0.74 -9.32 18.37
CA PHE A 181 -1.99 -9.46 19.12
C PHE A 181 -1.81 -10.50 20.24
N THR A 182 -2.40 -10.21 21.40
CA THR A 182 -2.53 -11.21 22.47
C THR A 182 -3.72 -12.07 22.11
N VAL A 183 -3.44 -13.31 21.74
CA VAL A 183 -4.45 -14.35 21.55
C VAL A 183 -4.53 -15.19 22.82
N LEU A 184 -5.72 -15.71 23.13
CA LEU A 184 -5.83 -16.73 24.15
C LEU A 184 -5.14 -17.99 23.61
N ASP A 185 -4.20 -18.56 24.36
CA ASP A 185 -3.68 -19.88 24.03
C ASP A 185 -4.86 -20.84 24.02
N THR A 186 -5.20 -21.35 22.84
CA THR A 186 -6.01 -22.55 22.70
C THR A 186 -5.11 -23.75 22.93
N ASP A 187 -4.47 -23.82 24.10
CA ASP A 187 -3.86 -25.04 24.60
C ASP A 187 -4.92 -25.76 25.44
N GLU A 188 -5.84 -26.43 24.73
CA GLU A 188 -6.48 -27.74 25.02
C GLU A 188 -7.64 -28.04 24.05
#